data_AF-A0A7W1TNW3-F1
#
_entry.id   AF-A0A7W1TNW3-F1
#
_cell.length_a   1.000
_cell.length_b   1.000
_cell.length_c   1.000
_cell.angle_alpha   90.00
_cell.angle_beta   90.00
_cell.angle_gamma   90.00
#
_symmetry.space_group_name_H-M   'P 1'
#
loop_
_entity.id
_entity.type
_entity.pdbx_description
1 polymer ?
#
loop_
_entity_poly.entity_id
_entity_poly.type
_entity_poly.pdbx_seq_one_letter_code
_entity_poly.pdbx_strand_id
1 'polypeptide(L)'
;MPTCIKSLHRTTMAIIKASYQTRAKGTKGVMDSHRYYSYREGPDRAQRQWYDRDGRALDFDTAREEMRERAKHYGYTYRITLSTAEAELSPDDYRTVLGEQFPEYYLIEHANTEHPHAHVVAFGKQTVKRDELASMRERLSEREQIREQELVREQARAQEQEQARKQELAREQARRQELDRGWDYER
;
A
#
# COMPACT_ATOMS: atom_id res chain seq x y z
N MET A 1 1.36 -6.25 -41.67
CA MET A 1 2.04 -5.09 -41.07
C MET A 1 1.72 -5.09 -39.57
N PRO A 2 2.54 -5.68 -38.68
CA PRO A 2 2.27 -5.60 -37.26
C PRO A 2 2.76 -4.24 -36.73
N THR A 3 1.82 -3.48 -36.19
CA THR A 3 2.06 -2.22 -35.48
C THR A 3 2.87 -2.51 -34.22
N CYS A 4 4.12 -2.03 -34.22
CA CYS A 4 4.97 -1.98 -33.05
C CYS A 4 4.42 -0.90 -32.10
N ILE A 5 3.51 -1.29 -31.20
CA ILE A 5 3.18 -0.45 -30.04
C ILE A 5 4.35 -0.61 -29.07
N LYS A 6 5.36 0.25 -29.20
CA LYS A 6 6.31 0.47 -28.13
C LYS A 6 5.54 1.13 -26.99
N SER A 7 4.99 0.31 -26.09
CA SER A 7 4.65 0.78 -24.76
C SER A 7 5.98 1.15 -24.10
N LEU A 8 6.31 2.45 -24.17
CA LEU A 8 7.27 3.06 -23.27
C LEU A 8 6.63 3.00 -21.88
N HIS A 9 6.71 1.84 -21.24
CA HIS A 9 6.62 1.77 -19.79
C HIS A 9 7.77 2.61 -19.29
N ARG A 10 7.51 3.89 -19.02
CA ARG A 10 8.36 4.63 -18.10
C ARG A 10 8.26 3.83 -16.80
N THR A 11 9.32 3.10 -16.48
CA THR A 11 9.53 2.53 -15.15
C THR A 11 9.60 3.72 -14.21
N THR A 12 8.44 4.21 -13.78
CA THR A 12 8.36 5.27 -12.79
C THR A 12 8.92 4.63 -11.54
N MET A 13 10.10 5.05 -11.10
CA MET A 13 10.71 4.44 -9.91
C MET A 13 9.94 4.88 -8.67
N ALA A 14 9.99 4.06 -7.62
CA ALA A 14 9.47 4.48 -6.32
C ALA A 14 10.09 5.82 -5.89
N ILE A 15 9.27 6.72 -5.36
CA ILE A 15 9.71 8.06 -4.94
C ILE A 15 9.62 8.14 -3.43
N ILE A 16 10.71 8.60 -2.82
CA ILE A 16 10.77 8.96 -1.40
C ILE A 16 11.10 10.44 -1.30
N LYS A 17 10.17 11.21 -0.71
CA LYS A 17 10.37 12.62 -0.39
C LYS A 17 10.38 12.78 1.12
N ALA A 18 11.55 13.05 1.70
CA ALA A 18 11.71 13.27 3.13
C ALA A 18 12.04 14.73 3.44
N SER A 19 11.43 15.26 4.50
CA SER A 19 11.77 16.54 5.12
C SER A 19 11.77 16.36 6.64
N TYR A 20 12.60 17.09 7.37
CA TYR A 20 12.68 16.93 8.82
C TYR A 20 12.71 18.26 9.57
N GLN A 21 12.31 18.20 10.83
CA GLN A 21 12.45 19.27 11.80
C GLN A 21 13.21 18.76 13.02
N THR A 22 14.07 19.62 13.57
CA THR A 22 14.77 19.36 14.83
C THR A 22 13.84 19.63 16.01
N ARG A 23 13.98 18.90 17.11
CA ARG A 23 13.22 19.13 18.36
C ARG A 23 13.24 20.60 18.81
N ALA A 24 14.38 21.27 18.68
CA ALA A 24 14.57 22.68 19.05
C ALA A 24 13.67 23.67 18.29
N LYS A 25 13.22 23.32 17.07
CA LYS A 25 12.34 24.17 16.26
C LYS A 25 10.85 23.94 16.55
N GLY A 26 10.54 23.07 17.51
CA GLY A 26 9.18 22.66 17.82
C GLY A 26 8.59 21.74 16.75
N THR A 27 7.54 21.00 17.13
CA THR A 27 6.90 19.99 16.28
C THR A 27 5.69 20.54 15.52
N LYS A 28 5.36 21.82 15.74
CA LYS A 28 4.12 22.46 15.28
C LYS A 28 3.95 22.37 13.76
N GLY A 29 5.00 22.65 12.98
CA GLY A 29 4.94 22.64 11.51
C GLY A 29 4.78 21.25 10.90
N VAL A 30 5.40 20.22 11.49
CA VAL A 30 5.16 18.83 11.08
C VAL A 30 3.72 18.43 11.45
N MET A 31 3.27 18.70 12.67
CA MET A 31 1.93 18.33 13.16
C MET A 31 0.78 19.03 12.41
N ASP A 32 0.96 20.27 11.96
CA ASP A 32 -0.07 21.00 11.19
C ASP A 32 -0.29 20.39 9.79
N SER A 33 0.75 19.76 9.21
CA SER A 33 0.60 19.04 7.93
C SER A 33 -0.20 17.74 8.07
N HIS A 34 -0.32 17.17 9.27
CA HIS A 34 -1.04 15.91 9.50
C HIS A 34 -2.54 16.08 9.36
N ARG A 35 -3.06 17.26 9.75
CA ARG A 35 -4.47 17.60 9.53
C ARG A 35 -4.81 17.60 8.04
N TYR A 36 -3.90 18.06 7.18
CA TYR A 36 -4.08 18.03 5.73
C TYR A 36 -4.08 16.60 5.17
N TYR A 37 -3.23 15.71 5.70
CA TYR A 37 -3.19 14.30 5.25
C TYR A 37 -4.43 13.50 5.70
N SER A 38 -4.95 13.81 6.88
CA SER A 38 -6.11 13.10 7.44
C SER A 38 -7.44 13.68 7.01
N TYR A 39 -7.53 14.99 6.74
CA TYR A 39 -8.79 15.67 6.46
C TYR A 39 -8.85 16.18 5.00
N ARG A 40 -9.57 15.45 4.16
CA ARG A 40 -10.10 15.92 2.88
C ARG A 40 -11.60 15.62 2.86
N GLU A 41 -12.43 16.62 2.54
CA GLU A 41 -13.86 16.40 2.36
C GLU A 41 -14.10 15.55 1.10
N GLY A 42 -14.91 14.49 1.24
CA GLY A 42 -15.19 13.53 0.18
C GLY A 42 -15.73 12.19 0.71
N PRO A 43 -16.18 11.30 -0.18
CA PRO A 43 -16.79 10.01 0.19
C PRO A 43 -15.84 9.07 0.95
N ASP A 44 -14.53 9.28 0.84
CA ASP A 44 -13.49 8.38 1.38
C ASP A 44 -13.06 8.71 2.81
N ARG A 45 -13.79 9.59 3.50
CA ARG A 45 -13.45 10.01 4.87
C ARG A 45 -13.36 8.82 5.84
N ALA A 46 -14.10 7.74 5.59
CA ALA A 46 -14.13 6.54 6.42
C ALA A 46 -12.92 5.61 6.25
N GLN A 47 -12.12 5.75 5.19
CA GLN A 47 -11.01 4.83 4.86
C GLN A 47 -9.63 5.32 5.35
N ARG A 48 -9.59 6.45 6.06
CA ARG A 48 -8.34 7.13 6.43
C ARG A 48 -7.91 6.79 7.85
N GLN A 49 -7.32 5.61 8.00
CA GLN A 49 -6.78 5.13 9.27
C GLN A 49 -5.26 5.41 9.33
N TRP A 50 -4.78 5.84 10.49
CA TRP A 50 -3.34 5.83 10.76
C TRP A 50 -2.91 4.45 11.26
N TYR A 51 -1.68 4.06 10.96
CA TYR A 51 -1.08 2.85 11.47
C TYR A 51 0.24 3.19 12.16
N ASP A 52 0.45 2.64 13.34
CA ASP A 52 1.76 2.74 14.01
C ASP A 52 2.74 1.68 13.49
N ARG A 53 3.95 1.70 14.05
CA ARG A 53 5.04 0.77 13.73
C ARG A 53 4.71 -0.72 13.90
N ASP A 54 3.72 -1.03 14.73
CA ASP A 54 3.31 -2.40 15.06
C ASP A 54 2.08 -2.81 14.23
N GLY A 55 1.59 -1.91 13.37
CA GLY A 55 0.42 -2.13 12.52
C GLY A 55 -0.91 -1.85 13.23
N ARG A 56 -0.89 -1.26 14.44
CA ARG A 56 -2.13 -0.90 15.14
C ARG A 56 -2.79 0.28 14.43
N ALA A 57 -4.05 0.06 14.08
CA ALA A 57 -4.94 1.08 13.54
C ALA A 57 -5.28 2.15 14.60
N LEU A 58 -5.13 3.42 14.24
CA LEU A 58 -5.39 4.59 15.08
C LEU A 58 -6.25 5.61 14.36
N ASP A 59 -7.22 6.19 15.05
CA ASP A 59 -7.91 7.36 14.55
C ASP A 59 -6.97 8.58 14.53
N PHE A 60 -7.42 9.66 13.90
CA PHE A 60 -6.63 10.87 13.75
C PHE A 60 -6.21 11.50 15.09
N ASP A 61 -7.13 11.60 16.05
CA ASP A 61 -6.87 12.32 17.30
C ASP A 61 -5.91 11.53 18.19
N THR A 62 -6.07 10.21 18.24
CA THR A 62 -5.17 9.29 18.92
C THR A 62 -3.79 9.33 18.30
N ALA A 63 -3.69 9.17 16.97
CA ALA A 63 -2.41 9.20 16.27
C ALA A 63 -1.69 10.54 16.47
N ARG A 64 -2.43 11.67 16.42
CA ARG A 64 -1.87 13.00 16.64
C ARG A 64 -1.28 13.18 18.02
N GLU A 65 -1.98 12.72 19.06
CA GLU A 65 -1.49 12.87 20.43
C GLU A 65 -0.28 11.96 20.70
N GLU A 66 -0.32 10.72 20.23
CA GLU A 66 0.82 9.81 20.33
C GLU A 66 2.04 10.36 19.58
N MET A 67 1.87 10.86 18.35
CA MET A 67 2.95 11.50 17.58
C MET A 67 3.57 12.70 18.31
N ARG A 68 2.75 13.54 18.96
CA ARG A 68 3.23 14.68 19.75
C ARG A 68 4.06 14.24 20.94
N GLU A 69 3.59 13.21 21.65
CA GLU A 69 4.31 12.67 22.79
C GLU A 69 5.65 12.08 22.33
N ARG A 70 5.65 11.23 21.29
CA ARG A 70 6.88 10.67 20.72
C ARG A 70 7.87 11.75 20.31
N ALA A 71 7.41 12.83 19.69
CA ALA A 71 8.29 13.90 19.24
C ALA A 71 9.12 14.57 20.35
N LYS A 72 8.71 14.48 21.63
CA LYS A 72 9.48 14.98 22.77
C LYS A 72 10.74 14.16 23.04
N HIS A 73 10.70 12.86 22.71
CA HIS A 73 11.73 11.87 23.00
C HIS A 73 12.79 11.73 21.91
N TYR A 74 12.55 12.30 20.72
CA TYR A 74 13.44 12.19 19.56
C TYR A 74 14.07 13.53 19.16
N GLY A 75 15.27 13.47 18.57
CA GLY A 75 15.99 14.65 18.11
C GLY A 75 15.39 15.25 16.83
N TYR A 76 14.79 14.40 16.01
CA TYR A 76 14.28 14.72 14.68
C TYR A 76 12.90 14.12 14.47
N THR A 77 12.02 14.92 13.84
CA THR A 77 10.73 14.46 13.32
C THR A 77 10.72 14.61 11.81
N TYR A 78 10.47 13.51 11.13
CA TYR A 78 10.43 13.39 9.68
C TYR A 78 9.00 13.42 9.20
N ARG A 79 8.82 14.09 8.06
CA ARG A 79 7.65 13.98 7.20
C ARG A 79 8.10 13.40 5.88
N ILE A 80 7.57 12.22 5.55
CA ILE A 80 7.98 11.44 4.41
C ILE A 80 6.74 11.15 3.56
N THR A 81 6.88 11.28 2.25
CA THR A 81 5.93 10.73 1.28
C THR A 81 6.61 9.59 0.56
N LEU A 82 5.97 8.42 0.60
CA LEU A 82 6.36 7.21 -0.12
C LEU A 82 5.37 7.05 -1.27
N SER A 83 5.82 7.13 -2.51
CA SER A 83 4.97 6.94 -3.69
C SER A 83 5.49 5.75 -4.48
N THR A 84 4.57 4.90 -4.91
CA THR A 84 4.85 3.78 -5.81
C THR A 84 4.60 4.21 -7.25
N ALA A 85 5.06 3.41 -8.21
CA ALA A 85 4.81 3.66 -9.63
C ALA A 85 3.35 3.37 -9.96
N GLU A 86 2.95 2.13 -9.69
CA GLU A 86 1.66 1.58 -10.10
C GLU A 86 1.11 0.57 -9.08
N ALA A 87 1.95 -0.08 -8.27
CA ALA A 87 1.43 -1.05 -7.31
C ALA A 87 0.82 -0.37 -6.08
N GLU A 88 -0.37 -0.81 -5.71
CA GLU A 88 -0.96 -0.53 -4.40
C GLU A 88 -0.28 -1.40 -3.35
N LEU A 89 0.55 -0.76 -2.52
CA LEU A 89 1.15 -1.37 -1.35
C LEU A 89 0.21 -1.24 -0.15
N SER A 90 0.22 -2.28 0.68
CA SER A 90 -0.51 -2.34 1.95
C SER A 90 0.28 -1.71 3.10
N PRO A 91 -0.34 -1.47 4.27
CA PRO A 91 0.36 -0.86 5.40
C PRO A 91 1.57 -1.69 5.81
N ASP A 92 1.43 -3.02 5.76
CA ASP A 92 2.45 -4.02 6.08
C ASP A 92 3.69 -3.89 5.18
N ASP A 93 3.48 -3.55 3.92
CA ASP A 93 4.55 -3.34 2.94
C ASP A 93 5.38 -2.12 3.29
N TYR A 94 4.70 -1.00 3.58
CA TYR A 94 5.36 0.20 4.05
C TYR A 94 6.06 0.00 5.39
N ARG A 95 5.48 -0.78 6.31
CA ARG A 95 6.12 -1.10 7.59
C ARG A 95 7.44 -1.85 7.41
N THR A 96 7.50 -2.78 6.46
CA THR A 96 8.73 -3.51 6.13
C THR A 96 9.84 -2.56 5.68
N VAL A 97 9.51 -1.58 4.83
CA VAL A 97 10.48 -0.57 4.36
C VAL A 97 10.88 0.41 5.48
N LEU A 98 9.93 0.88 6.26
CA LEU A 98 10.14 1.90 7.29
C LEU A 98 10.86 1.36 8.54
N GLY A 99 10.56 0.12 8.94
CA GLY A 99 11.00 -0.48 10.20
C GLY A 99 12.52 -0.62 10.33
N GLU A 100 13.24 -0.76 9.21
CA GLU A 100 14.71 -0.83 9.26
C GLU A 100 15.35 0.55 9.41
N GLN A 101 14.66 1.63 9.04
CA GLN A 101 15.22 2.99 9.07
C GLN A 101 14.81 3.78 10.31
N PHE A 102 13.56 3.63 10.74
CA PHE A 102 12.98 4.45 11.79
C PHE A 102 12.51 3.60 12.97
N PRO A 103 12.99 3.89 14.20
CA PRO A 103 12.57 3.16 15.38
C PRO A 103 11.10 3.39 15.72
N GLU A 104 10.53 4.55 15.34
CA GLU A 104 9.14 4.90 15.59
C GLU A 104 8.60 5.67 14.39
N TYR A 105 7.41 5.30 13.93
CA TYR A 105 6.73 5.98 12.86
C TYR A 105 5.21 5.72 12.91
N TYR A 106 4.49 6.56 12.18
CA TYR A 106 3.07 6.43 11.92
C TYR A 106 2.85 6.71 10.44
N LEU A 107 1.98 5.94 9.79
CA LEU A 107 1.68 6.08 8.37
C LEU A 107 0.18 6.14 8.11
N ILE A 108 -0.18 6.76 7.00
CA ILE A 108 -1.53 6.76 6.44
C ILE A 108 -1.43 6.61 4.93
N GLU A 109 -2.26 5.75 4.37
CA GLU A 109 -2.28 5.42 2.95
C GLU A 109 -3.34 6.22 2.21
N HIS A 110 -2.98 6.68 1.02
CA HIS A 110 -3.86 7.35 0.08
C HIS A 110 -3.90 6.48 -1.18
N ALA A 111 -4.72 5.42 -1.12
CA ALA A 111 -4.88 4.45 -2.22
C ALA A 111 -5.82 4.97 -3.33
N ASN A 112 -6.82 5.81 -3.01
CA ASN A 112 -7.83 6.30 -3.97
C ASN A 112 -7.35 7.51 -4.80
N THR A 113 -6.12 7.49 -5.29
CA THR A 113 -5.59 8.56 -6.16
C THR A 113 -4.90 7.95 -7.38
N GLU A 114 -4.74 8.73 -8.45
CA GLU A 114 -4.04 8.31 -9.68
C GLU A 114 -2.60 7.79 -9.41
N HIS A 115 -2.02 8.16 -8.27
CA HIS A 115 -0.70 7.71 -7.82
C HIS A 115 -0.76 7.27 -6.36
N PRO A 116 -0.87 5.96 -6.07
CA PRO A 116 -0.87 5.44 -4.71
C PRO A 116 0.35 5.93 -3.92
N HIS A 117 0.10 6.44 -2.71
CA HIS A 117 1.17 6.91 -1.84
C HIS A 117 0.80 6.83 -0.37
N ALA A 118 1.82 6.76 0.49
CA ALA A 118 1.69 6.86 1.92
C ALA A 118 2.35 8.14 2.44
N HIS A 119 1.69 8.77 3.41
CA HIS A 119 2.29 9.82 4.23
C HIS A 119 2.77 9.22 5.54
N VAL A 120 3.99 9.55 5.92
CA VAL A 120 4.64 9.00 7.10
C VAL A 120 5.18 10.11 7.97
N VAL A 121 4.99 9.93 9.27
CA VAL A 121 5.58 10.72 10.34
C VAL A 121 6.53 9.80 11.08
N ALA A 122 7.83 10.03 10.93
CA ALA A 122 8.84 9.16 11.54
C ALA A 122 9.72 9.92 12.51
N PHE A 123 10.32 9.21 13.46
CA PHE A 123 11.11 9.81 14.53
C PHE A 123 12.51 9.21 14.58
N GLY A 124 13.51 10.05 14.74
CA GLY A 124 14.92 9.64 14.75
C GLY A 124 15.74 10.39 15.79
N LYS A 125 16.76 9.71 16.33
CA LYS A 125 17.77 10.36 17.19
C LYS A 125 18.83 11.10 16.36
N GLN A 126 19.06 10.66 15.13
CA GLN A 126 20.05 11.21 14.20
C GLN A 126 19.41 11.58 12.88
N THR A 127 20.14 12.35 12.07
CA THR A 127 19.72 12.65 10.70
C THR A 127 19.89 11.43 9.80
N VAL A 128 18.87 11.08 9.03
CA VAL A 128 18.98 10.12 7.92
C VAL A 128 19.84 10.70 6.79
N LYS A 129 20.86 9.96 6.39
CA LYS A 129 21.78 10.30 5.31
C LYS A 129 21.13 10.04 3.94
N ARG A 130 21.73 10.62 2.90
CA ARG A 130 21.27 10.45 1.51
C ARG A 130 21.28 8.97 1.08
N ASP A 131 22.32 8.23 1.46
CA ASP A 131 22.47 6.82 1.05
C ASP A 131 21.45 5.92 1.77
N GLU A 132 21.08 6.26 3.00
CA GLU A 132 20.00 5.60 3.74
C GLU A 132 18.64 5.81 3.04
N LEU A 133 18.35 7.04 2.58
CA LEU A 133 17.15 7.31 1.78
C LEU A 133 17.17 6.62 0.41
N ALA A 134 18.35 6.43 -0.18
CA ALA A 134 18.51 5.68 -1.43
C ALA A 134 18.22 4.19 -1.21
N SER A 135 18.78 3.59 -0.15
CA SER A 135 18.49 2.20 0.25
C SER A 135 17.01 1.99 0.59
N MET A 136 16.36 2.95 1.28
CA MET A 136 14.91 2.90 1.48
C MET A 136 14.14 2.87 0.15
N ARG A 137 14.59 3.63 -0.86
CA ARG A 137 13.95 3.67 -2.17
C ARG A 137 14.08 2.33 -2.89
N GLU A 138 15.26 1.73 -2.84
CA GLU A 138 15.51 0.40 -3.41
C GLU A 138 14.58 -0.64 -2.79
N ARG A 139 14.48 -0.67 -1.44
CA ARG A 139 13.57 -1.57 -0.73
C ARG A 139 12.09 -1.34 -1.06
N LEU A 140 11.68 -0.07 -1.25
CA LEU A 140 10.33 0.25 -1.69
C LEU A 140 10.05 -0.27 -3.11
N SER A 141 11.01 -0.11 -4.03
CA SER A 141 10.92 -0.67 -5.38
C SER A 141 10.93 -2.20 -5.41
N GLU A 142 11.73 -2.85 -4.56
CA GLU A 142 11.70 -4.30 -4.42
C GLU A 142 10.33 -4.78 -3.93
N ARG A 143 9.75 -4.11 -2.92
CA ARG A 143 8.45 -4.50 -2.40
C ARG A 143 7.34 -4.30 -3.44
N GLU A 144 7.43 -3.24 -4.25
CA GLU A 144 6.55 -3.02 -5.40
C GLU A 144 6.57 -4.20 -6.38
N GLN A 145 7.76 -4.66 -6.77
CA GLN A 145 7.92 -5.81 -7.67
C GLN A 145 7.39 -7.10 -7.06
N ILE A 146 7.62 -7.33 -5.76
CA ILE A 146 7.09 -8.51 -5.08
C ILE A 146 5.56 -8.47 -5.07
N ARG A 147 4.95 -7.31 -4.79
CA ARG A 147 3.49 -7.16 -4.77
C ARG A 147 2.87 -7.39 -6.15
N GLU A 148 3.51 -6.89 -7.20
CA GLU A 148 3.08 -7.15 -8.58
C GLU A 148 3.10 -8.65 -8.90
N GLN A 149 4.17 -9.36 -8.50
CA GLN A 149 4.25 -10.81 -8.68
C GLN A 149 3.21 -11.59 -7.87
N GLU A 150 2.93 -11.15 -6.64
CA GLU A 150 1.86 -11.72 -5.81
C GLU A 150 0.49 -11.56 -6.49
N LEU A 151 0.18 -10.37 -7.01
CA LEU A 151 -1.07 -10.09 -7.72
C LEU A 151 -1.24 -10.96 -8.96
N VAL A 152 -0.19 -11.12 -9.79
CA VAL A 152 -0.22 -12.01 -10.96
C VAL A 152 -0.52 -13.45 -10.54
N ARG A 153 0.09 -13.94 -9.45
CA ARG A 153 -0.16 -15.30 -8.93
C ARG A 153 -1.57 -15.45 -8.36
N GLU A 154 -2.08 -14.44 -7.67
CA GLU A 154 -3.46 -14.41 -7.14
C GLU A 154 -4.47 -14.48 -8.28
N GLN A 155 -4.27 -13.70 -9.35
CA GLN A 155 -5.13 -13.71 -10.54
C GLN A 155 -5.10 -15.06 -11.27
N ALA A 156 -3.92 -15.65 -11.46
CA ALA A 156 -3.80 -16.97 -12.08
C ALA A 156 -4.58 -18.04 -11.30
N ARG A 157 -4.43 -18.05 -9.97
CA ARG A 157 -5.19 -18.97 -9.09
C ARG A 157 -6.69 -18.75 -9.17
N ALA A 158 -7.14 -17.49 -9.21
CA ALA A 158 -8.56 -17.17 -9.33
C ALA A 158 -9.14 -17.66 -10.67
N GLN A 159 -8.40 -17.48 -11.78
CA GLN A 159 -8.79 -17.97 -13.09
C GLN A 159 -8.86 -19.50 -13.15
N GLU A 160 -7.89 -20.21 -12.57
CA GLU A 160 -7.90 -21.67 -12.46
C GLU A 160 -9.13 -22.17 -11.68
N GLN A 161 -9.45 -21.54 -10.55
CA GLN A 161 -10.63 -21.87 -9.77
C GLN A 161 -11.93 -21.63 -10.53
N GLU A 162 -12.02 -20.51 -11.26
CA GLU A 162 -13.20 -20.21 -12.09
C GLU A 162 -13.36 -21.22 -13.23
N GLN A 163 -12.26 -21.60 -13.90
CA GLN A 163 -12.27 -22.62 -14.94
C GLN A 163 -12.69 -23.99 -14.39
N ALA A 164 -12.19 -24.38 -13.21
CA ALA A 164 -12.59 -25.62 -12.55
C ALA A 164 -14.09 -25.64 -12.24
N ARG A 165 -14.64 -24.54 -11.70
CA ARG A 165 -16.08 -24.39 -11.44
C ARG A 165 -16.91 -24.49 -12.72
N LYS A 166 -16.47 -23.85 -13.81
CA LYS A 166 -17.15 -23.93 -15.12
C LYS A 166 -17.14 -25.36 -15.68
N GLN A 167 -16.02 -26.06 -15.56
CA GLN A 167 -15.92 -27.46 -16.00
C GLN A 167 -16.82 -28.39 -15.19
N GLU A 168 -16.89 -28.21 -13.87
CA GLU A 168 -17.77 -28.97 -12.99
C GLU A 168 -19.25 -28.74 -13.35
N LEU A 169 -19.66 -27.48 -13.51
CA LEU A 169 -21.01 -27.12 -13.91
C LEU A 169 -21.38 -27.73 -15.29
N ALA A 170 -20.46 -27.66 -16.26
CA ALA A 170 -20.67 -28.25 -17.58
C ALA A 170 -20.82 -29.79 -17.52
N ARG A 171 -20.03 -30.46 -16.67
CA ARG A 171 -20.16 -31.91 -16.44
C ARG A 171 -21.49 -32.27 -15.80
N GLU A 172 -21.96 -31.49 -14.83
CA GLU A 172 -23.28 -31.71 -14.22
C GLU A 172 -24.41 -31.50 -15.24
N GLN A 173 -24.34 -30.45 -16.06
CA GLN A 173 -25.31 -30.19 -17.12
C GLN A 173 -25.34 -31.32 -18.17
N ALA A 174 -24.17 -31.79 -18.61
CA ALA A 174 -24.09 -32.93 -19.54
C ALA A 174 -24.70 -34.20 -18.93
N ARG A 175 -24.40 -34.50 -17.66
CA ARG A 175 -24.99 -35.65 -16.95
C ARG A 175 -26.51 -35.53 -16.86
N ARG A 176 -27.06 -34.34 -16.59
CA ARG A 176 -28.52 -34.11 -16.56
C ARG A 176 -29.14 -34.31 -17.94
N GLN A 177 -28.53 -33.78 -19.01
CA GLN A 177 -29.01 -33.96 -20.38
C GLN A 177 -29.01 -35.43 -20.83
N GLU A 178 -28.01 -36.21 -20.40
CA GLU A 178 -27.97 -37.65 -20.68
C GLU A 178 -29.11 -38.40 -19.96
N LEU A 179 -29.38 -38.07 -18.69
CA LEU A 179 -30.50 -38.65 -17.95
C LEU A 179 -31.84 -38.33 -18.62
N ASP A 180 -32.07 -37.06 -18.99
CA ASP A 180 -33.31 -36.65 -19.65
C ASP A 180 -33.52 -37.36 -21.00
N ARG A 181 -32.45 -37.57 -21.79
CA ARG A 181 -32.52 -38.31 -23.06
C ARG A 181 -32.79 -39.81 -22.89
N GLY A 182 -32.37 -40.41 -21.77
CA GLY A 182 -32.62 -41.83 -21.49
C GLY A 182 -34.09 -42.14 -21.24
N TRP A 183 -34.87 -41.18 -20.72
CA TRP A 183 -36.30 -41.32 -20.45
C TRP A 183 -37.18 -41.33 -21.71
N ASP A 184 -36.69 -40.83 -22.84
CA ASP A 184 -37.45 -40.78 -24.11
C ASP A 184 -37.38 -42.10 -24.91
N TYR A 185 -36.51 -43.05 -24.54
CA TYR A 185 -36.36 -44.34 -25.24
C TYR A 185 -37.27 -45.47 -24.73
N GLU A 186 -37.99 -45.27 -23.61
CA GLU A 186 -38.88 -46.28 -23.00
C GLU A 186 -40.39 -46.00 -23.19
N ARG A 187 -40.76 -45.05 -24.06
CA ARG A 187 -42.16 -44.69 -24.37
C ARG A 187 -42.50 -44.90 -25.84
#